data_AF-A0A1H6SIB0-F1
#
_entry.id   AF-A0A1H6SIB0-F1
#
_cell.length_a   1.000
_cell.length_b   1.000
_cell.length_c   1.000
_cell.angle_alpha   90.00
_cell.angle_beta   90.00
_cell.angle_gamma   90.00
#
_symmetry.space_group_name_H-M   'P 1'
#
loop_
_entity.id
_entity.type
_entity.pdbx_description
1 polymer ?
#
loop_
_entity_poly.entity_id
_entity_poly.type
_entity_poly.pdbx_seq_one_letter_code
_entity_poly.pdbx_strand_id
1 'polypeptide(L)'
;MAYGGFYYPFITVGLGQLGLVAEAAIRAHAEKCGVTTRVTGSGKPKNMVPLIDELRAAGHLNTTQETYWKAVAQLRNYLFHPDECPVYSLGAVLFHLNTLTQALLELFPKAVFPPLSGGLDKTPSE
;
A
#
# COMPACT_ATOMS: atom_id res chain seq x y z
N MET A 1 -21.49 -23.99 4.24
CA MET A 1 -21.74 -23.64 2.82
C MET A 1 -22.01 -22.14 2.65
N ALA A 2 -23.05 -21.55 3.26
CA ALA A 2 -23.33 -20.11 3.12
C ALA A 2 -22.21 -19.18 3.64
N TYR A 3 -21.53 -19.54 4.73
CA TYR A 3 -20.46 -18.71 5.32
C TYR A 3 -19.28 -18.49 4.35
N GLY A 4 -18.85 -19.53 3.62
CA GLY A 4 -17.80 -19.40 2.61
C GLY A 4 -18.23 -18.55 1.41
N GLY A 5 -19.49 -18.65 0.99
CA GLY A 5 -20.03 -17.91 -0.17
C GLY A 5 -20.03 -16.39 -0.01
N PHE A 6 -20.15 -15.87 1.23
CA PHE A 6 -20.08 -14.43 1.52
C PHE A 6 -18.70 -13.99 2.00
N TYR A 7 -17.99 -14.83 2.75
CA TYR A 7 -16.71 -14.47 3.36
C TYR A 7 -15.61 -14.17 2.33
N TYR A 8 -15.52 -14.96 1.25
CA TYR A 8 -14.51 -14.75 0.22
C TYR A 8 -14.74 -13.48 -0.63
N PRO A 9 -15.97 -13.14 -1.07
CA PRO A 9 -16.25 -11.86 -1.70
C PRO A 9 -15.94 -10.64 -0.82
N PHE A 10 -16.33 -10.64 0.46
CA PHE A 10 -16.03 -9.53 1.37
C PHE A 10 -14.53 -9.30 1.52
N ILE A 11 -13.77 -10.39 1.59
CA ILE A 11 -12.32 -10.34 1.67
C ILE A 11 -11.71 -9.81 0.37
N THR A 12 -12.15 -10.28 -0.80
CA THR A 12 -11.68 -9.77 -2.10
C THR A 12 -11.98 -8.28 -2.24
N VAL A 13 -13.17 -7.83 -1.82
CA VAL A 13 -13.54 -6.41 -1.78
C VAL A 13 -12.62 -5.62 -0.84
N GLY A 14 -12.39 -6.12 0.38
CA GLY A 14 -11.50 -5.48 1.34
C GLY A 14 -10.07 -5.34 0.81
N LEU A 15 -9.55 -6.39 0.17
CA LEU A 15 -8.22 -6.38 -0.45
C LEU A 15 -8.15 -5.40 -1.64
N GLY A 16 -9.23 -5.32 -2.43
CA GLY A 16 -9.37 -4.31 -3.49
C GLY A 16 -9.31 -2.87 -2.95
N GLN A 17 -10.00 -2.58 -1.84
CA GLN A 17 -9.93 -1.27 -1.19
C GLN A 17 -8.53 -0.95 -0.68
N LEU A 18 -7.82 -1.92 -0.10
CA LEU A 18 -6.42 -1.75 0.30
C LEU A 18 -5.50 -1.46 -0.89
N GLY A 19 -5.74 -2.09 -2.04
CA GLY A 19 -5.05 -1.79 -3.28
C GLY A 19 -5.25 -0.34 -3.74
N LEU A 20 -6.46 0.20 -3.63
CA LEU A 20 -6.76 1.61 -3.95
C LEU A 20 -6.11 2.58 -2.97
N VAL A 21 -6.09 2.26 -1.68
CA VAL A 21 -5.40 3.06 -0.66
C VAL A 21 -3.91 3.12 -0.94
N ALA A 22 -3.28 1.99 -1.27
CA ALA A 22 -1.87 1.96 -1.63
C ALA A 22 -1.60 2.76 -2.91
N GLU A 23 -2.44 2.65 -3.94
CA GLU A 23 -2.34 3.48 -5.15
C GLU A 23 -2.37 4.98 -4.81
N ALA A 24 -3.33 5.40 -3.97
CA ALA A 24 -3.44 6.78 -3.53
C ALA A 24 -2.19 7.25 -2.75
N ALA A 25 -1.64 6.39 -1.88
CA ALA A 25 -0.44 6.70 -1.10
C ALA A 25 0.80 6.86 -2.00
N ILE A 26 1.00 5.97 -2.97
CA ILE A 26 2.10 6.07 -3.96
C ILE A 26 2.01 7.37 -4.74
N ARG A 27 0.81 7.74 -5.21
CA ARG A 27 0.60 8.99 -5.95
C ARG A 27 0.85 10.22 -5.10
N ALA A 28 0.34 10.24 -3.86
CA ALA A 28 0.58 11.34 -2.94
C ALA A 28 2.07 11.50 -2.60
N HIS A 29 2.80 10.39 -2.49
CA HIS A 29 4.25 10.42 -2.29
C HIS A 29 4.99 10.97 -3.52
N ALA A 30 4.62 10.50 -4.73
CA ALA A 30 5.18 11.01 -5.98
C ALA A 30 5.01 12.52 -6.13
N GLU A 31 3.82 13.05 -5.82
CA GLU A 31 3.55 14.49 -5.86
C GLU A 31 4.41 15.26 -4.85
N LYS A 32 4.59 14.75 -3.63
CA LYS A 32 5.48 15.35 -2.63
C LYS A 32 6.95 15.36 -3.08
N CYS A 33 7.37 14.35 -3.84
CA CYS A 33 8.71 14.24 -4.41
C CYS A 33 8.88 15.03 -5.72
N GLY A 34 7.85 15.72 -6.21
CA GLY A 34 7.90 16.46 -7.48
C GLY A 34 7.86 15.57 -8.73
N VAL A 35 7.53 14.28 -8.60
CA VAL A 35 7.35 13.35 -9.71
C VAL A 35 5.93 13.49 -10.26
N THR A 36 5.80 13.65 -11.58
CA THR A 36 4.49 13.89 -12.22
C THR A 36 3.64 12.61 -12.21
N THR A 37 2.47 12.66 -11.57
CA THR A 37 1.53 11.53 -11.48
C THR A 37 0.60 11.38 -12.69
N ARG A 38 0.66 12.30 -13.65
CA ARG A 38 -0.21 12.37 -14.84
C ARG A 38 0.60 12.25 -16.13
N VAL A 39 -0.02 11.70 -17.17
CA VAL A 39 0.56 11.62 -18.52
C VAL A 39 0.43 12.98 -19.20
N THR A 40 1.52 13.45 -19.81
CA THR A 40 1.54 14.66 -20.62
C THR A 40 0.57 14.52 -21.79
N GLY A 41 -0.35 15.48 -21.94
CA GLY A 41 -1.27 15.58 -23.07
C GLY A 41 -2.66 14.95 -22.91
N SER A 42 -2.84 13.90 -22.09
CA SER A 42 -4.16 13.24 -21.93
C SER A 42 -4.84 13.48 -20.58
N GLY A 43 -4.12 14.03 -19.60
CA GLY A 43 -4.62 14.22 -18.22
C GLY A 43 -4.86 12.91 -17.45
N LYS A 44 -4.63 11.75 -18.09
CA LYS A 44 -4.80 10.44 -17.45
C LYS A 44 -3.74 10.21 -16.38
N PRO A 45 -4.08 9.53 -15.26
CA PRO A 45 -3.09 9.11 -14.29
C PRO A 45 -2.05 8.20 -14.94
N LYS A 46 -0.79 8.37 -14.56
CA LYS A 46 0.28 7.46 -14.97
C LYS A 46 0.08 6.09 -14.35
N ASN A 47 0.49 5.04 -15.07
CA ASN A 47 0.53 3.68 -14.54
C ASN A 47 1.47 3.61 -13.33
N MET A 48 1.12 2.80 -12.33
CA MET A 48 1.88 2.73 -11.07
C MET A 48 3.31 2.22 -11.27
N VAL A 49 3.52 1.17 -12.07
CA VAL A 49 4.87 0.58 -12.25
C VAL A 49 5.86 1.61 -12.81
N PRO A 50 5.57 2.32 -13.92
CA PRO A 50 6.43 3.41 -14.40
C PRO A 50 6.62 4.54 -13.37
N LEU A 51 5.60 4.87 -12.58
CA LEU A 51 5.69 5.90 -11.55
C LEU A 51 6.66 5.50 -10.42
N ILE A 52 6.64 4.22 -10.03
CA ILE A 52 7.55 3.65 -9.03
C ILE A 52 8.99 3.63 -9.57
N ASP A 53 9.18 3.27 -10.84
CA ASP A 53 10.49 3.29 -11.50
C ASP A 53 11.10 4.70 -11.51
N GLU A 54 10.28 5.73 -11.76
CA GLU A 54 10.73 7.12 -11.72
C GLU A 54 11.10 7.59 -10.31
N LEU A 55 10.31 7.20 -9.31
CA LEU A 55 10.63 7.47 -7.91
C LEU A 55 11.95 6.82 -7.49
N ARG A 56 12.22 5.59 -7.94
CA ARG A 56 13.50 4.91 -7.72
C ARG A 56 14.65 5.63 -8.43
N ALA A 57 14.47 5.98 -9.71
CA ALA A 57 15.49 6.68 -10.50
C ALA A 57 15.83 8.06 -9.92
N ALA A 58 14.86 8.74 -9.32
CA ALA A 58 15.05 10.00 -8.60
C ALA A 58 15.67 9.84 -7.20
N GLY A 59 15.95 8.61 -6.75
CA GLY A 59 16.57 8.32 -5.45
C GLY A 59 15.63 8.43 -4.25
N HIS A 60 14.31 8.46 -4.47
CA HIS A 60 13.33 8.54 -3.39
C HIS A 60 12.97 7.18 -2.80
N LEU A 61 13.28 6.09 -3.50
CA LEU A 61 13.05 4.72 -3.05
C LEU A 61 14.33 3.91 -3.04
N ASN A 62 14.51 3.10 -2.00
CA ASN A 62 15.49 2.03 -2.01
C ASN A 62 14.94 0.78 -2.75
N THR A 63 15.82 -0.18 -3.06
CA THR A 63 15.47 -1.41 -3.79
C THR A 63 14.37 -2.23 -3.10
N THR A 64 14.38 -2.26 -1.77
CA THR A 64 13.37 -2.99 -0.99
C THR A 64 12.00 -2.33 -1.10
N GLN A 65 11.93 -1.01 -0.96
CA GLN A 65 10.69 -0.25 -1.09
C GLN A 65 10.10 -0.38 -2.49
N GLU A 66 10.91 -0.22 -3.54
CA GLU A 66 10.47 -0.41 -4.92
C GLU A 66 9.88 -1.80 -5.15
N THR A 67 10.52 -2.85 -4.62
CA THR A 67 10.04 -4.24 -4.74
C THR A 67 8.65 -4.38 -4.11
N TYR A 68 8.47 -3.85 -2.90
CA TYR A 68 7.17 -3.88 -2.23
C TYR A 68 6.11 -3.07 -2.97
N TRP A 69 6.45 -1.88 -3.46
CA TRP A 69 5.50 -1.01 -4.17
C TRP A 69 5.07 -1.64 -5.49
N LYS A 70 5.99 -2.29 -6.21
CA LYS A 70 5.67 -3.06 -7.42
C LYS A 70 4.77 -4.26 -7.13
N ALA A 71 5.04 -4.99 -6.05
CA ALA A 71 4.20 -6.11 -5.63
C ALA A 71 2.76 -5.65 -5.32
N VAL A 72 2.59 -4.50 -4.65
CA VAL A 72 1.26 -3.92 -4.40
C VAL A 72 0.60 -3.45 -5.68
N ALA A 73 1.33 -2.82 -6.59
CA ALA A 73 0.80 -2.40 -7.88
C ALA A 73 0.29 -3.60 -8.72
N GLN A 74 1.05 -4.69 -8.73
CA GLN A 74 0.67 -5.94 -9.39
C GLN A 74 -0.56 -6.57 -8.72
N LEU A 75 -0.57 -6.64 -7.39
CA LEU A 75 -1.70 -7.17 -6.63
C LEU A 75 -2.99 -6.38 -6.91
N ARG A 76 -2.91 -5.04 -6.91
CA ARG A 76 -4.04 -4.18 -7.29
C ARG A 76 -4.49 -4.49 -8.71
N ASN A 77 -3.59 -4.56 -9.68
CA ASN A 77 -3.98 -4.86 -11.05
C ASN A 77 -4.69 -6.21 -11.16
N TYR A 78 -4.15 -7.23 -10.49
CA TYR A 78 -4.73 -8.56 -10.44
C TYR A 78 -6.13 -8.57 -9.82
N LEU A 79 -6.35 -7.87 -8.70
CA LEU A 79 -7.65 -7.80 -8.03
C LEU A 79 -8.73 -7.06 -8.83
N PHE A 80 -8.31 -6.13 -9.70
CA PHE A 80 -9.22 -5.33 -10.51
C PHE A 80 -9.31 -5.80 -11.96
N HIS A 81 -8.68 -6.92 -12.31
CA HIS A 81 -8.85 -7.53 -13.63
C HIS A 81 -10.17 -8.33 -13.66
N PRO A 82 -11.17 -7.90 -14.45
CA PRO A 82 -12.52 -8.48 -14.42
C PRO A 82 -12.56 -9.92 -14.96
N ASP A 83 -11.61 -10.31 -15.80
CA ASP A 83 -11.57 -11.62 -16.47
C ASP A 83 -11.07 -12.75 -15.56
N GLU A 84 -10.42 -12.42 -14.44
CA GLU A 84 -9.78 -13.42 -13.57
C GLU A 84 -10.59 -13.69 -12.30
N CYS A 85 -11.59 -12.85 -11.99
CA CYS A 85 -12.50 -12.84 -10.83
C CYS A 85 -12.21 -13.93 -9.77
N PRO A 86 -11.07 -13.82 -9.03
CA PRO A 86 -10.60 -14.94 -8.24
C PRO A 86 -11.40 -14.98 -6.93
N VAL A 87 -12.12 -16.06 -6.70
CA VAL A 87 -12.55 -16.40 -5.34
C VAL A 87 -11.31 -16.93 -4.63
N TYR A 88 -10.59 -16.04 -3.94
CA TYR A 88 -9.37 -16.43 -3.25
C TYR A 88 -9.65 -17.34 -2.06
N SER A 89 -8.79 -18.33 -1.87
CA SER A 89 -8.73 -19.04 -0.59
C SER A 89 -8.22 -18.11 0.52
N LEU A 90 -8.56 -18.40 1.78
CA LEU A 90 -8.11 -17.60 2.92
C LEU A 90 -6.57 -17.54 3.01
N GLY A 91 -5.87 -18.62 2.66
CA GLY A 91 -4.40 -18.65 2.67
C GLY A 91 -3.79 -17.67 1.66
N ALA A 92 -4.33 -17.61 0.44
CA ALA A 92 -3.87 -16.67 -0.57
C ALA A 92 -4.11 -15.21 -0.15
N VAL A 93 -5.27 -14.95 0.48
CA VAL A 93 -5.60 -13.63 1.02
C VAL A 93 -4.62 -13.22 2.12
N LEU A 94 -4.35 -14.11 3.09
CA LEU A 94 -3.46 -13.80 4.20
C LEU A 94 -2.04 -13.47 3.72
N PHE A 95 -1.57 -14.19 2.70
CA PHE A 95 -0.30 -13.88 2.04
C PHE A 95 -0.32 -12.47 1.44
N HIS A 96 -1.35 -12.13 0.65
CA HIS A 96 -1.47 -10.81 0.03
C HIS A 96 -1.66 -9.67 1.05
N LEU A 97 -2.43 -9.90 2.13
CA LEU A 97 -2.60 -8.96 3.23
C LEU A 97 -1.28 -8.68 3.94
N ASN A 98 -0.47 -9.72 4.21
CA ASN A 98 0.84 -9.53 4.81
C ASN A 98 1.74 -8.70 3.89
N THR A 99 1.79 -9.00 2.58
CA THR A 99 2.55 -8.20 1.61
C THR A 99 2.09 -6.75 1.57
N LEU A 100 0.77 -6.49 1.53
CA LEU A 100 0.20 -5.14 1.56
C LEU A 100 0.54 -4.41 2.85
N THR A 101 0.44 -5.08 3.99
CA THR A 101 0.72 -4.49 5.31
C THR A 101 2.19 -4.12 5.43
N GLN A 102 3.10 -5.02 5.05
CA GLN A 102 4.54 -4.75 5.04
C GLN A 102 4.86 -3.60 4.07
N ALA A 103 4.29 -3.61 2.86
CA ALA A 103 4.47 -2.53 1.91
C ALA A 103 3.97 -1.18 2.43
N LEU A 104 2.82 -1.15 3.12
CA LEU A 104 2.28 0.05 3.76
C LEU A 104 3.18 0.54 4.91
N LEU A 105 3.74 -0.38 5.71
CA LEU A 105 4.68 -0.04 6.79
C LEU A 105 6.00 0.53 6.24
N GLU A 106 6.45 0.05 5.09
CA GLU A 106 7.66 0.54 4.41
C GLU A 106 7.40 1.79 3.54
N LEU A 107 6.12 2.07 3.22
CA LEU A 107 5.64 3.23 2.46
C LEU A 107 5.78 4.53 3.25
N PHE A 108 5.54 4.46 4.56
CA PHE A 108 5.69 5.59 5.46
C PHE A 108 7.04 5.45 6.17
N PRO A 109 7.91 6.47 6.15
CA PRO A 109 9.09 6.45 7.01
C PRO A 109 8.63 6.15 8.43
N LYS A 110 9.36 5.28 9.15
CA LYS A 110 9.05 4.96 10.56
C LYS A 110 8.72 6.26 11.26
N ALA A 111 7.46 6.41 11.69
CA ALA A 111 7.08 7.56 12.48
C ALA A 111 8.02 7.54 13.69
N VAL A 112 8.91 8.54 13.76
CA VAL A 112 9.62 8.84 15.00
C VAL A 112 8.53 9.37 15.90
N PHE A 113 7.80 8.46 16.54
CA PHE A 113 6.93 8.85 17.63
C PHE A 113 7.87 9.50 18.65
N PRO A 114 7.67 10.78 18.99
CA PRO A 114 8.40 11.33 20.10
C PRO A 114 8.19 10.39 21.29
N PRO A 115 9.23 10.08 22.08
CA PRO A 115 9.02 9.37 23.33
C PRO A 115 7.91 10.10 24.05
N LEU A 116 6.92 9.37 24.57
CA LEU A 116 5.84 9.94 25.37
C LEU A 116 6.52 10.66 26.55
N SER A 117 6.83 11.94 26.36
CA SER A 117 7.39 12.81 27.39
C SER A 117 6.24 13.19 28.30
N GLY A 118 5.84 12.19 29.07
CA GLY A 118 4.81 12.21 30.10
C GLY A 118 5.22 11.18 31.14
N GLY A 119 6.45 11.31 31.63
CA GLY A 119 6.87 10.66 32.86
C GLY A 119 5.90 11.07 33.96
N LEU A 120 5.08 10.12 34.40
CA LEU A 120 4.48 10.15 35.71
C LEU A 120 5.60 9.87 36.72
N ASP A 121 6.50 10.83 36.87
CA ASP A 121 7.37 10.90 38.04
C ASP A 121 6.54 11.52 39.17
N LYS A 122 5.67 10.68 39.75
CA LYS A 122 5.11 10.94 41.07
C LYS A 122 5.98 10.19 42.07
N THR A 123 7.16 10.72 42.33
CA THR A 123 7.86 10.45 43.59
C THR A 123 7.15 11.28 44.67
N PRO A 124 6.51 10.65 45.67
CA PRO A 124 5.95 11.40 46.79
C PRO A 124 7.13 11.89 47.63
N SER A 125 7.20 13.21 47.83
CA SER A 125 8.08 13.81 48.83
C SER A 125 7.50 13.52 50.22
N GLU A 126 8.19 12.70 51.01
CA GLU A 126 8.09 12.68 52.47
C GLU A 126 9.34 13.33 53.07
#